data_AF-A0ABD3MLD4-F1
#
_entry.id   AF-A0ABD3MLD4-F1
#
_cell.length_a   1.000
_cell.length_b   1.000
_cell.length_c   1.000
_cell.angle_alpha   90.00
_cell.angle_beta   90.00
_cell.angle_gamma   90.00
#
_symmetry.space_group_name_H-M   'P 1'
#
loop_
_entity.id
_entity.type
_entity.pdbx_description
1 polymer ?
#
loop_
_entity_poly.entity_id
_entity_poly.type
_entity_poly.pdbx_seq_one_letter_code
_entity_poly.pdbx_strand_id
1 'polypeptide(L)'
;MARSNSAQDALNAINILIGLNILAHMFRDDLSSQLKLNKESYRIFDGNIQSMMVSMFYHMEPAQLAINMLVLYQYGNELFVRSSSKKWRSLSMVMFAYLACGVISFIAVQQLSGHHQRQWTTKLNTAGDSINQGFGADVTSFFSNLWSEMTNALPFADVLSSMYHFQLVRRIGASGVIYGFLGMRLLTSLFSAYHSRMSSWDYFFAVGILAHDLSKCPLTLNKMNMSTFLEGDGVDHAAHLASAVGGMILALCIMIWDRVTSVHRRSWRGDGIRLGERWEDEQRRAELDQQRRERSRLLNNQSSSVGSNRQRAAL
;
A
#
# COMPACT_ATOMS: atom_id res chain seq x y z
N MET A 1 -29.77 8.76 -18.46
CA MET A 1 -29.09 7.45 -18.68
C MET A 1 -27.55 7.52 -18.81
N ALA A 2 -26.85 8.54 -18.29
CA ALA A 2 -25.38 8.68 -18.46
C ALA A 2 -24.54 8.39 -17.19
N ARG A 3 -25.14 7.85 -16.11
CA ARG A 3 -24.46 7.61 -14.82
C ARG A 3 -23.86 6.18 -14.67
N SER A 4 -24.25 5.21 -15.51
CA SER A 4 -23.74 3.83 -15.42
C SER A 4 -22.30 3.65 -15.90
N ASN A 5 -21.81 4.50 -16.80
CA ASN A 5 -20.52 4.25 -17.46
C ASN A 5 -19.33 4.44 -16.50
N SER A 6 -19.28 5.54 -15.74
CA SER A 6 -18.08 5.82 -14.90
C SER A 6 -17.81 4.80 -13.78
N ALA A 7 -18.83 4.30 -13.08
CA ALA A 7 -18.59 3.29 -12.04
C ALA A 7 -18.14 1.96 -12.66
N GLN A 8 -18.70 1.62 -13.82
CA GLN A 8 -18.27 0.47 -14.60
C GLN A 8 -16.84 0.66 -15.14
N ASP A 9 -16.45 1.88 -15.53
CA ASP A 9 -15.11 2.20 -16.00
C ASP A 9 -14.05 1.96 -14.90
N ALA A 10 -14.32 2.42 -13.67
CA ALA A 10 -13.45 2.12 -12.52
C ALA A 10 -13.37 0.61 -12.23
N LEU A 11 -14.51 -0.09 -12.27
CA LEU A 11 -14.55 -1.53 -12.03
C LEU A 11 -13.78 -2.30 -13.12
N ASN A 12 -13.94 -1.89 -14.38
CA ASN A 12 -13.20 -2.44 -15.51
C ASN A 12 -11.70 -2.18 -15.34
N ALA A 13 -11.30 -1.00 -14.89
CA ALA A 13 -9.89 -0.69 -14.62
C ALA A 13 -9.30 -1.60 -13.54
N ILE A 14 -10.02 -1.82 -12.44
CA ILE A 14 -9.61 -2.75 -11.37
C ILE A 14 -9.48 -4.17 -11.92
N ASN A 15 -10.46 -4.64 -12.69
CA ASN A 15 -10.43 -5.97 -13.29
C ASN A 15 -9.29 -6.13 -14.30
N ILE A 16 -8.98 -5.10 -15.09
CA ILE A 16 -7.82 -5.08 -15.99
C ILE A 16 -6.53 -5.19 -15.17
N LEU A 17 -6.38 -4.42 -14.11
CA LEU A 17 -5.20 -4.49 -13.25
C LEU A 17 -5.04 -5.88 -12.62
N ILE A 18 -6.13 -6.47 -12.13
CA ILE A 18 -6.12 -7.85 -11.60
C ILE A 18 -5.72 -8.85 -12.69
N GLY A 19 -6.33 -8.75 -13.87
CA GLY A 19 -6.01 -9.60 -15.01
C GLY A 19 -4.54 -9.49 -15.42
N LEU A 20 -3.98 -8.28 -15.46
CA LEU A 20 -2.56 -8.05 -15.76
C LEU A 20 -1.63 -8.70 -14.73
N ASN A 21 -1.97 -8.62 -13.43
CA ASN A 21 -1.20 -9.29 -12.38
C ASN A 21 -1.25 -10.82 -12.51
N ILE A 22 -2.43 -11.38 -12.81
CA ILE A 22 -2.60 -12.82 -13.03
C ILE A 22 -1.82 -13.27 -14.27
N LEU A 23 -1.93 -12.54 -15.38
CA LEU A 23 -1.18 -12.84 -16.60
C LEU A 23 0.33 -12.76 -16.38
N ALA A 24 0.81 -11.73 -15.68
CA ALA A 24 2.23 -11.59 -15.35
C ALA A 24 2.73 -12.75 -14.48
N HIS A 25 1.89 -13.31 -13.61
CA HIS A 25 2.22 -14.50 -12.84
C HIS A 25 2.18 -15.78 -13.69
N MET A 26 1.24 -15.92 -14.62
CA MET A 26 1.17 -17.09 -15.51
C MET A 26 2.37 -17.16 -16.47
N PHE A 27 2.78 -16.02 -17.01
CA PHE A 27 3.93 -15.92 -17.92
C PHE A 27 5.23 -15.56 -17.20
N ARG A 28 5.28 -15.78 -15.88
CA ARG A 28 6.39 -15.36 -15.02
C ARG A 28 7.74 -15.86 -15.50
N ASP A 29 7.81 -17.11 -15.92
CA ASP A 29 9.07 -17.75 -16.30
C ASP A 29 9.59 -17.19 -17.63
N ASP A 30 8.71 -16.88 -18.58
CA ASP A 30 9.06 -16.19 -19.83
C ASP A 30 9.47 -14.73 -19.57
N LEU A 31 8.71 -14.03 -18.74
CA LEU A 31 9.00 -12.65 -18.32
C LEU A 31 10.31 -12.54 -17.56
N SER A 32 10.71 -13.58 -16.81
CA SER A 32 11.95 -13.57 -16.03
C SER A 32 13.19 -13.36 -16.90
N SER A 33 13.19 -13.97 -18.09
CA SER A 33 14.26 -13.84 -19.09
C SER A 33 14.32 -12.43 -19.69
N GLN A 34 13.17 -11.82 -19.94
CA GLN A 34 13.07 -10.49 -20.55
C GLN A 34 13.36 -9.36 -19.54
N LEU A 35 13.03 -9.57 -18.27
CA LEU A 35 13.28 -8.62 -17.20
C LEU A 35 14.75 -8.62 -16.71
N LYS A 36 15.60 -9.45 -17.34
CA LYS A 36 16.98 -9.74 -16.89
C LYS A 36 17.02 -10.07 -15.39
N LEU A 37 15.98 -10.76 -14.90
CA LEU A 37 15.97 -11.25 -13.53
C LEU A 37 16.96 -12.40 -13.48
N ASN A 38 18.08 -12.22 -12.78
CA ASN A 38 19.03 -13.31 -12.58
C ASN A 38 18.34 -14.40 -11.74
N LYS A 39 18.27 -15.63 -12.26
CA LYS A 39 17.57 -16.77 -11.62
C LYS A 39 18.07 -17.05 -10.19
N GLU A 40 19.29 -16.62 -9.87
CA GLU A 40 19.93 -16.80 -8.56
C GLU A 40 19.94 -15.52 -7.69
N SER A 41 19.70 -14.34 -8.27
CA SER A 41 19.66 -13.06 -7.54
C SER A 41 18.66 -12.07 -8.17
N TYR A 42 17.46 -12.00 -7.60
CA TYR A 42 16.39 -11.09 -8.01
C TYR A 42 16.69 -9.63 -7.61
N ARG A 43 17.71 -9.01 -8.23
CA ARG A 43 17.92 -7.56 -8.20
C ARG A 43 17.33 -6.94 -9.45
N ILE A 44 16.58 -5.84 -9.31
CA ILE A 44 16.41 -4.87 -10.40
C ILE A 44 17.75 -4.14 -10.51
N PHE A 45 18.72 -4.74 -11.21
CA PHE A 45 20.10 -4.26 -11.23
C PHE A 45 20.24 -2.90 -11.93
N ASP A 46 19.34 -2.60 -12.87
CA ASP A 46 19.46 -1.41 -13.73
C ASP A 46 18.76 -0.15 -13.16
N GLY A 47 17.95 -0.29 -12.09
CA GLY A 47 17.19 0.83 -11.51
C GLY A 47 16.24 1.55 -12.49
N ASN A 48 16.01 0.97 -13.67
CA ASN A 48 15.19 1.55 -14.73
C ASN A 48 13.69 1.50 -14.35
N ILE A 49 12.99 2.59 -14.63
CA ILE A 49 11.53 2.75 -14.47
C ILE A 49 10.74 1.60 -15.11
N GLN A 50 11.21 1.05 -16.24
CA GLN A 50 10.52 -0.07 -16.91
C GLN A 50 10.52 -1.35 -16.05
N SER A 51 11.68 -1.78 -15.56
CA SER A 51 11.80 -2.94 -14.68
C SER A 51 11.04 -2.73 -13.36
N MET A 52 11.04 -1.50 -12.84
CA MET A 52 10.23 -1.10 -11.70
C MET A 52 8.73 -1.30 -11.99
N MET A 53 8.23 -0.77 -13.10
CA MET A 53 6.80 -0.90 -13.44
C MET A 53 6.37 -2.36 -13.60
N VAL A 54 7.21 -3.20 -14.20
CA VAL A 54 6.87 -4.63 -14.37
C VAL A 54 6.92 -5.38 -13.03
N SER A 55 7.83 -5.00 -12.11
CA SER A 55 7.94 -5.63 -10.79
C SER A 55 6.65 -5.50 -9.95
N MET A 56 5.83 -4.49 -10.21
CA MET A 56 4.53 -4.29 -9.55
C MET A 56 3.49 -5.35 -9.94
N PHE A 57 3.66 -6.01 -11.08
CA PHE A 57 2.78 -7.06 -11.58
C PHE A 57 3.35 -8.47 -11.34
N TYR A 58 4.67 -8.56 -11.16
CA TYR A 58 5.36 -9.82 -10.94
C TYR A 58 5.03 -10.35 -9.53
N HIS A 59 4.70 -11.63 -9.38
CA HIS A 59 4.41 -12.28 -8.09
C HIS A 59 5.09 -13.65 -8.06
N MET A 60 5.75 -13.98 -6.95
CA MET A 60 6.45 -15.26 -6.79
C MET A 60 5.50 -16.37 -6.33
N GLU A 61 4.66 -16.07 -5.34
CA GLU A 61 3.80 -17.05 -4.70
C GLU A 61 2.33 -16.85 -5.09
N PRO A 62 1.61 -17.94 -5.44
CA PRO A 62 0.18 -17.87 -5.74
C PRO A 62 -0.67 -17.34 -4.57
N ALA A 63 -0.29 -17.67 -3.33
CA ALA A 63 -1.00 -17.20 -2.13
C ALA A 63 -0.89 -15.68 -1.97
N GLN A 64 0.33 -15.14 -2.13
CA GLN A 64 0.57 -13.70 -2.10
C GLN A 64 -0.19 -12.98 -3.23
N LEU A 65 -0.18 -13.53 -4.45
CA LEU A 65 -0.97 -13.01 -5.57
C LEU A 65 -2.47 -12.99 -5.23
N ALA A 66 -3.01 -14.09 -4.73
CA ALA A 66 -4.44 -14.21 -4.42
C ALA A 66 -4.90 -13.17 -3.38
N ILE A 67 -4.14 -13.03 -2.28
CA ILE A 67 -4.41 -12.03 -1.24
C ILE A 67 -4.30 -10.63 -1.84
N ASN A 68 -3.24 -10.37 -2.61
CA ASN A 68 -3.04 -9.06 -3.23
C ASN A 68 -4.22 -8.67 -4.13
N MET A 69 -4.69 -9.59 -4.97
CA MET A 69 -5.81 -9.31 -5.88
C MET A 69 -7.13 -9.10 -5.15
N LEU A 70 -7.38 -9.86 -4.07
CA LEU A 70 -8.58 -9.69 -3.25
C LEU A 70 -8.59 -8.32 -2.55
N VAL A 71 -7.46 -7.93 -1.96
CA VAL A 71 -7.35 -6.64 -1.26
C VAL A 71 -7.35 -5.47 -2.25
N LEU A 72 -6.70 -5.62 -3.41
CA LEU A 72 -6.75 -4.65 -4.50
C LEU A 72 -8.19 -4.43 -4.97
N TYR A 73 -8.96 -5.51 -5.15
CA TYR A 73 -10.37 -5.43 -5.49
C TYR A 73 -11.16 -4.71 -4.40
N GLN A 74 -10.99 -5.09 -3.13
CA GLN A 74 -11.72 -4.51 -2.01
C GLN A 74 -11.46 -3.01 -1.85
N TYR A 75 -10.20 -2.59 -1.73
CA TYR A 75 -9.87 -1.18 -1.56
C TYR A 75 -10.09 -0.37 -2.82
N GLY A 76 -9.83 -0.94 -4.01
CA GLY A 76 -10.12 -0.28 -5.28
C GLY A 76 -11.62 -0.01 -5.45
N ASN A 77 -12.48 -0.95 -5.07
CA ASN A 77 -13.93 -0.79 -5.16
C ASN A 77 -14.43 0.29 -4.19
N GLU A 78 -13.92 0.30 -2.96
CA GLU A 78 -14.23 1.33 -1.96
C GLU A 78 -13.75 2.73 -2.36
N LEU A 79 -12.55 2.84 -2.93
CA LEU A 79 -11.95 4.12 -3.33
C LEU A 79 -12.53 4.66 -4.64
N PHE A 80 -12.69 3.83 -5.64
CA PHE A 80 -12.96 4.33 -6.99
C PHE A 80 -14.39 4.07 -7.40
N VAL A 81 -14.90 2.84 -7.25
CA VAL A 81 -16.22 2.46 -7.76
C VAL A 81 -17.34 3.05 -6.90
N ARG A 82 -17.22 2.96 -5.56
CA ARG A 82 -18.21 3.46 -4.60
C ARG A 82 -18.12 4.97 -4.34
N SER A 83 -17.13 5.65 -4.93
CA SER A 83 -16.98 7.09 -4.82
C SER A 83 -18.15 7.82 -5.49
N SER A 84 -18.67 8.87 -4.85
CA SER A 84 -19.69 9.72 -5.50
C SER A 84 -19.08 10.63 -6.59
N SER A 85 -17.78 10.89 -6.55
CA SER A 85 -17.10 11.73 -7.55
C SER A 85 -16.84 10.98 -8.86
N LYS A 86 -17.21 11.59 -9.99
CA LYS A 86 -16.95 11.03 -11.33
C LYS A 86 -15.46 10.97 -11.67
N LYS A 87 -14.65 11.87 -11.10
CA LYS A 87 -13.20 11.90 -11.36
C LYS A 87 -12.51 10.69 -10.73
N TRP A 88 -12.88 10.39 -9.48
CA TRP A 88 -12.42 9.20 -8.77
C TRP A 88 -12.85 7.91 -9.47
N ARG A 89 -14.07 7.90 -10.03
CA ARG A 89 -14.59 6.78 -10.85
C ARG A 89 -13.95 6.64 -12.24
N SER A 90 -13.11 7.56 -12.70
CA SER A 90 -12.57 7.45 -14.06
C SER A 90 -11.52 6.35 -14.16
N LEU A 91 -11.54 5.58 -15.26
CA LEU A 91 -10.53 4.55 -15.56
C LEU A 91 -9.10 5.10 -15.43
N SER A 92 -8.85 6.30 -15.98
CA SER A 92 -7.55 6.95 -15.93
C SER A 92 -7.10 7.25 -14.50
N MET A 93 -8.01 7.61 -13.59
CA MET A 93 -7.68 7.87 -12.19
C MET A 93 -7.26 6.57 -11.48
N VAL A 94 -7.96 5.46 -11.73
CA VAL A 94 -7.61 4.16 -11.15
C VAL A 94 -6.21 3.73 -11.61
N MET A 95 -5.95 3.80 -12.91
CA MET A 95 -4.64 3.45 -13.49
C MET A 95 -3.54 4.36 -12.95
N PHE A 96 -3.80 5.67 -12.90
CA PHE A 96 -2.85 6.64 -12.36
C PHE A 96 -2.53 6.37 -10.88
N ALA A 97 -3.54 6.14 -10.04
CA ALA A 97 -3.34 5.86 -8.63
C ALA A 97 -2.54 4.56 -8.43
N TYR A 98 -2.86 3.50 -9.19
CA TYR A 98 -2.12 2.24 -9.13
C TYR A 98 -0.63 2.45 -9.45
N LEU A 99 -0.34 3.12 -10.56
CA LEU A 99 1.03 3.41 -10.98
C LEU A 99 1.75 4.31 -9.98
N ALA A 100 1.12 5.41 -9.56
CA ALA A 100 1.71 6.37 -8.63
C ALA A 100 2.07 5.71 -7.29
N CYS A 101 1.19 4.90 -6.70
CA CYS A 101 1.49 4.17 -5.47
C CYS A 101 2.64 3.19 -5.64
N GLY A 102 2.73 2.49 -6.78
CA GLY A 102 3.87 1.62 -7.06
C GLY A 102 5.19 2.36 -7.20
N VAL A 103 5.21 3.48 -7.92
CA VAL A 103 6.40 4.33 -8.06
C VAL A 103 6.84 4.89 -6.70
N ILE A 104 5.89 5.37 -5.89
CA ILE A 104 6.17 5.84 -4.52
C ILE A 104 6.83 4.75 -3.68
N SER A 105 6.26 3.53 -3.69
CA SER A 105 6.80 2.39 -2.97
C SER A 105 8.25 2.10 -3.39
N PHE A 106 8.54 2.15 -4.70
CA PHE A 106 9.87 1.91 -5.20
C PHE A 106 10.87 3.00 -4.78
N ILE A 107 10.53 4.28 -5.00
CA ILE A 107 11.37 5.42 -4.64
C ILE A 107 11.71 5.37 -3.15
N ALA A 108 10.72 5.11 -2.30
CA ALA A 108 10.92 5.08 -0.86
C ALA A 108 11.97 4.05 -0.44
N VAL A 109 11.90 2.84 -0.98
CA VAL A 109 12.84 1.80 -0.59
C VAL A 109 14.19 1.98 -1.30
N GLN A 110 14.25 2.64 -2.47
CA GLN A 110 15.52 3.09 -3.05
C GLN A 110 16.21 4.13 -2.14
N GLN A 111 15.44 5.09 -1.62
CA GLN A 111 15.95 6.09 -0.67
C GLN A 111 16.38 5.45 0.64
N LEU A 112 15.61 4.50 1.17
CA LEU A 112 15.97 3.77 2.39
C LEU A 112 17.26 2.98 2.20
N SER A 113 17.42 2.31 1.05
CA SER A 113 18.67 1.64 0.69
C SER A 113 19.85 2.60 0.63
N GLY A 114 19.67 3.78 0.03
CA GLY A 114 20.69 4.82 -0.02
C GLY A 114 21.03 5.37 1.38
N HIS A 115 20.03 5.53 2.25
CA HIS A 115 20.22 5.96 3.63
C HIS A 115 21.04 4.94 4.43
N HIS A 116 20.69 3.66 4.34
CA HIS A 116 21.43 2.57 4.95
C HIS A 116 22.87 2.51 4.46
N GLN A 117 23.08 2.67 3.14
CA GLN A 117 24.43 2.72 2.57
C GLN A 117 25.25 3.89 3.12
N ARG A 118 24.67 5.08 3.26
CA ARG A 118 25.37 6.24 3.84
C ARG A 118 25.72 6.01 5.30
N GLN A 119 24.76 5.56 6.11
CA GLN A 119 25.02 5.30 7.52
C GLN A 119 26.13 4.25 7.69
N TRP A 120 26.17 3.25 6.80
CA TRP A 120 27.22 2.25 6.76
C TRP A 120 28.59 2.83 6.41
N THR A 121 28.68 3.61 5.32
CA THR A 121 29.93 4.30 4.96
C THR A 121 30.43 5.19 6.09
N THR A 122 29.52 5.89 6.79
CA THR A 122 29.89 6.67 7.97
C THR A 122 30.46 5.79 9.08
N LYS A 123 29.80 4.66 9.44
CA LYS A 123 30.33 3.72 10.44
C LYS A 123 31.71 3.16 10.06
N LEU A 124 31.91 2.80 8.79
CA LEU A 124 33.20 2.32 8.28
C LEU A 124 34.29 3.38 8.40
N ASN A 125 34.00 4.62 8.01
CA ASN A 125 34.98 5.71 8.09
C ASN A 125 35.34 6.02 9.55
N THR A 126 34.34 6.06 10.45
CA THR A 126 34.60 6.25 11.89
C THR A 126 35.44 5.11 12.48
N ALA A 127 35.19 3.87 12.09
CA ALA A 127 36.01 2.72 12.51
C ALA A 127 37.44 2.78 11.94
N GLY A 128 37.60 3.20 10.68
CA GLY A 128 38.92 3.39 10.08
C GLY A 128 39.73 4.51 10.75
N ASP A 129 39.07 5.61 11.12
CA ASP A 129 39.69 6.73 11.82
C ASP A 129 40.10 6.36 13.25
N SER A 130 39.28 5.57 13.98
CA SER A 130 39.66 5.07 15.31
C SER A 130 40.81 4.07 15.26
N ILE A 131 40.86 3.19 14.25
CA ILE A 131 41.97 2.26 14.03
C ILE A 131 43.26 3.04 13.74
N ASN A 132 43.22 4.04 12.86
CA ASN A 132 44.38 4.89 12.54
C ASN A 132 44.88 5.69 13.76
N GLN A 133 43.98 6.13 14.65
CA GLN A 133 44.36 6.80 15.90
C GLN A 133 44.94 5.84 16.94
N GLY A 134 44.46 4.59 17.01
CA GLY A 134 44.96 3.56 17.92
C GLY A 134 46.37 3.05 17.58
N PHE A 135 46.69 2.94 16.29
CA PHE A 135 48.02 2.56 15.82
C PHE A 135 49.11 3.60 16.13
N GLY A 136 48.75 4.84 16.45
CA GLY A 136 49.69 5.91 16.79
C GLY A 136 50.12 5.97 18.26
N ALA A 137 49.44 5.26 19.17
CA ALA A 137 49.58 5.52 20.62
C ALA A 137 49.97 4.32 21.49
N ASP A 138 49.54 3.08 21.21
CA ASP A 138 49.97 1.92 22.02
C ASP A 138 49.53 0.56 21.43
N VAL A 139 50.44 -0.40 21.29
CA VAL A 139 50.16 -1.71 20.63
C VAL A 139 49.30 -2.64 21.50
N THR A 140 49.37 -2.49 22.82
CA THR A 140 48.54 -3.24 23.79
C THR A 140 47.11 -2.73 23.88
N SER A 141 46.90 -1.41 23.74
CA SER A 141 45.55 -0.84 23.64
C SER A 141 44.89 -1.19 22.30
N PHE A 142 45.69 -1.29 21.23
CA PHE A 142 45.28 -1.79 19.92
C PHE A 142 44.69 -3.21 20.01
N PHE A 143 45.37 -4.17 20.63
CA PHE A 143 44.82 -5.53 20.77
C PHE A 143 43.57 -5.60 21.65
N SER A 144 43.49 -4.81 22.73
CA SER A 144 42.27 -4.78 23.57
C SER A 144 41.08 -4.11 22.87
N ASN A 145 41.34 -3.07 22.08
CA ASN A 145 40.32 -2.37 21.28
C ASN A 145 39.91 -3.20 20.08
N LEU A 146 40.84 -3.86 19.39
CA LEU A 146 40.54 -4.77 18.27
C LEU A 146 39.83 -6.04 18.74
N TRP A 147 40.15 -6.57 19.92
CA TRP A 147 39.45 -7.71 20.52
C TRP A 147 38.05 -7.32 21.01
N SER A 148 37.90 -6.17 21.68
CA SER A 148 36.61 -5.57 22.03
C SER A 148 35.76 -5.29 20.78
N GLU A 149 36.36 -4.71 19.75
CA GLU A 149 35.74 -4.46 18.44
C GLU A 149 35.44 -5.76 17.69
N MET A 150 36.24 -6.83 17.82
CA MET A 150 35.95 -8.17 17.27
C MET A 150 34.82 -8.89 18.00
N THR A 151 34.73 -8.78 19.33
CA THR A 151 33.57 -9.27 20.08
C THR A 151 32.31 -8.43 19.80
N ASN A 152 32.48 -7.16 19.43
CA ASN A 152 31.45 -6.31 18.83
C ASN A 152 31.32 -6.50 17.30
N ALA A 153 32.16 -7.32 16.66
CA ALA A 153 32.17 -7.54 15.21
C ALA A 153 31.23 -8.68 14.78
N LEU A 154 30.75 -9.51 15.70
CA LEU A 154 29.62 -10.41 15.41
C LEU A 154 28.38 -9.61 14.96
N PRO A 155 27.96 -8.55 15.67
CA PRO A 155 26.99 -7.57 15.16
C PRO A 155 27.41 -6.91 13.84
N PHE A 156 28.70 -6.71 13.60
CA PHE A 156 29.22 -6.05 12.39
C PHE A 156 29.14 -6.96 11.14
N ALA A 157 29.47 -8.24 11.28
CA ALA A 157 29.29 -9.26 10.26
C ALA A 157 27.80 -9.53 10.00
N ASP A 158 26.99 -9.50 11.05
CA ASP A 158 25.53 -9.61 10.98
C ASP A 158 24.92 -8.45 10.19
N VAL A 159 25.37 -7.22 10.45
CA VAL A 159 24.97 -6.01 9.70
C VAL A 159 25.51 -6.03 8.27
N LEU A 160 26.74 -6.49 8.03
CA LEU A 160 27.33 -6.60 6.68
C LEU A 160 26.56 -7.62 5.83
N SER A 161 26.30 -8.79 6.39
CA SER A 161 25.47 -9.83 5.78
C SER A 161 24.05 -9.32 5.53
N SER A 162 23.46 -8.63 6.51
CA SER A 162 22.13 -8.02 6.39
C SER A 162 22.08 -6.91 5.35
N MET A 163 23.16 -6.16 5.13
CA MET A 163 23.24 -5.15 4.06
C MET A 163 23.41 -5.79 2.69
N TYR A 164 24.25 -6.83 2.58
CA TYR A 164 24.36 -7.61 1.36
C TYR A 164 23.00 -8.22 0.99
N HIS A 165 22.30 -8.77 2.00
CA HIS A 165 20.94 -9.26 1.88
C HIS A 165 19.97 -8.13 1.54
N PHE A 166 19.99 -6.97 2.19
CA PHE A 166 19.12 -5.82 1.92
C PHE A 166 19.23 -5.33 0.47
N GLN A 167 20.43 -5.33 -0.09
CA GLN A 167 20.63 -5.02 -1.50
C GLN A 167 20.15 -6.15 -2.44
N LEU A 168 20.02 -7.39 -1.95
CA LEU A 168 19.47 -8.56 -2.66
C LEU A 168 17.97 -8.79 -2.40
N VAL A 169 17.34 -8.08 -1.45
CA VAL A 169 15.92 -8.28 -1.10
C VAL A 169 15.05 -7.83 -2.28
N ARG A 170 14.20 -8.78 -2.64
CA ARG A 170 13.53 -8.93 -3.92
C ARG A 170 12.22 -8.15 -3.86
N ARG A 171 12.11 -7.01 -4.54
CA ARG A 171 10.87 -6.21 -4.51
C ARG A 171 9.96 -6.62 -5.65
N ILE A 172 8.97 -7.44 -5.32
CA ILE A 172 8.12 -8.11 -6.28
C ILE A 172 6.69 -8.06 -5.74
N GLY A 173 5.75 -7.54 -6.52
CA GLY A 173 4.32 -7.66 -6.24
C GLY A 173 3.57 -6.34 -6.09
N ALA A 174 2.26 -6.48 -6.06
CA ALA A 174 1.31 -5.37 -5.94
C ALA A 174 1.10 -4.89 -4.49
N SER A 175 1.76 -5.51 -3.50
CA SER A 175 1.58 -5.20 -2.07
C SER A 175 1.89 -3.74 -1.75
N GLY A 176 2.96 -3.16 -2.34
CA GLY A 176 3.24 -1.73 -2.24
C GLY A 176 2.07 -0.88 -2.72
N VAL A 177 1.44 -1.22 -3.85
CA VAL A 177 0.26 -0.49 -4.34
C VAL A 177 -0.93 -0.62 -3.40
N ILE A 178 -1.15 -1.83 -2.86
CA ILE A 178 -2.24 -2.12 -1.94
C ILE A 178 -2.14 -1.29 -0.66
N TYR A 179 -0.94 -1.17 -0.10
CA TYR A 179 -0.72 -0.28 1.04
C TYR A 179 -0.91 1.19 0.67
N GLY A 180 -0.54 1.58 -0.55
CA GLY A 180 -0.89 2.89 -1.09
C GLY A 180 -2.39 3.14 -1.11
N PHE A 181 -3.18 2.17 -1.58
CA PHE A 181 -4.64 2.24 -1.56
C PHE A 181 -5.21 2.22 -0.13
N LEU A 182 -4.63 1.43 0.78
CA LEU A 182 -4.97 1.47 2.20
C LEU A 182 -4.78 2.89 2.78
N GLY A 183 -3.64 3.52 2.50
CA GLY A 183 -3.35 4.90 2.90
C GLY A 183 -4.33 5.90 2.29
N MET A 184 -4.60 5.81 0.99
CA MET A 184 -5.63 6.60 0.32
C MET A 184 -6.99 6.43 1.00
N ARG A 185 -7.36 5.19 1.36
CA ARG A 185 -8.65 4.85 1.97
C ARG A 185 -8.78 5.42 3.38
N LEU A 186 -7.73 5.32 4.18
CA LEU A 186 -7.66 5.94 5.50
C LEU A 186 -7.88 7.45 5.41
N LEU A 187 -7.13 8.13 4.54
CA LEU A 187 -7.26 9.58 4.41
C LEU A 187 -8.62 10.00 3.86
N THR A 188 -9.09 9.34 2.80
CA THR A 188 -10.40 9.65 2.20
C THR A 188 -11.55 9.37 3.14
N SER A 189 -11.45 8.37 4.03
CA SER A 189 -12.46 8.09 5.05
C SER A 189 -12.65 9.22 6.05
N LEU A 190 -11.57 9.97 6.33
CA LEU A 190 -11.55 11.05 7.31
C LEU A 190 -11.93 12.40 6.69
N PHE A 191 -11.40 12.68 5.49
CA PHE A 191 -11.43 14.03 4.92
C PHE A 191 -12.21 14.15 3.62
N SER A 192 -12.53 13.05 2.93
CA SER A 192 -13.23 13.12 1.66
C SER A 192 -14.74 13.21 1.84
N ALA A 193 -15.37 14.17 1.18
CA ALA A 193 -16.83 14.22 1.07
C ALA A 193 -17.41 13.17 0.10
N TYR A 194 -16.56 12.55 -0.72
CA TYR A 194 -16.97 11.66 -1.81
C TYR A 194 -16.94 10.17 -1.45
N HIS A 195 -16.35 9.83 -0.31
CA HIS A 195 -16.17 8.44 0.14
C HIS A 195 -16.96 8.19 1.42
N SER A 196 -17.39 6.96 1.61
CA SER A 196 -17.96 6.52 2.88
C SER A 196 -16.88 6.51 3.97
N ARG A 197 -17.29 6.76 5.21
CA ARG A 197 -16.43 6.50 6.36
C ARG A 197 -16.14 5.00 6.44
N MET A 198 -14.92 4.65 6.86
CA MET A 198 -14.60 3.27 7.21
C MET A 198 -15.38 2.86 8.46
N SER A 199 -15.74 1.58 8.56
CA SER A 199 -16.27 1.06 9.81
C SER A 199 -15.19 1.07 10.89
N SER A 200 -15.58 1.05 12.17
CA SER A 200 -14.61 1.01 13.28
C SER A 200 -13.70 -0.20 13.21
N TRP A 201 -14.22 -1.35 12.75
CA TRP A 201 -13.42 -2.57 12.56
C TRP A 201 -12.43 -2.42 11.40
N ASP A 202 -12.86 -1.93 10.25
CA ASP A 202 -11.96 -1.71 9.10
C ASP A 202 -10.85 -0.73 9.47
N TYR A 203 -11.18 0.32 10.22
CA TYR A 203 -10.21 1.29 10.70
C TYR A 203 -9.22 0.66 11.69
N PHE A 204 -9.71 -0.14 12.65
CA PHE A 204 -8.88 -0.85 13.61
C PHE A 204 -7.89 -1.79 12.92
N PHE A 205 -8.35 -2.60 11.95
CA PHE A 205 -7.47 -3.50 11.20
C PHE A 205 -6.49 -2.74 10.32
N ALA A 206 -6.92 -1.67 9.65
CA ALA A 206 -6.02 -0.84 8.83
C ALA A 206 -4.89 -0.23 9.66
N VAL A 207 -5.21 0.35 10.82
CA VAL A 207 -4.22 0.91 11.74
C VAL A 207 -3.37 -0.20 12.36
N GLY A 208 -3.95 -1.33 12.72
CA GLY A 208 -3.25 -2.49 13.27
C GLY A 208 -2.21 -3.06 12.31
N ILE A 209 -2.54 -3.20 11.03
CA ILE A 209 -1.62 -3.66 9.98
C ILE A 209 -0.45 -2.66 9.83
N LEU A 210 -0.74 -1.36 9.78
CA LEU A 210 0.32 -0.34 9.71
C LEU A 210 1.19 -0.30 10.97
N ALA A 211 0.60 -0.50 12.15
CA ALA A 211 1.34 -0.55 13.41
C ALA A 211 2.25 -1.80 13.48
N HIS A 212 1.74 -2.95 13.03
CA HIS A 212 2.54 -4.17 12.88
C HIS A 212 3.72 -3.94 11.94
N ASP A 213 3.48 -3.39 10.75
CA ASP A 213 4.55 -3.10 9.78
C ASP A 213 5.55 -2.08 10.32
N LEU A 214 5.10 -1.06 11.06
CA LEU A 214 5.99 -0.10 11.70
C LEU A 214 6.88 -0.76 12.76
N SER A 215 6.36 -1.74 13.49
CA SER A 215 7.13 -2.49 14.50
C SER A 215 8.21 -3.36 13.87
N LYS A 216 7.98 -3.84 12.63
CA LYS A 216 8.89 -4.72 11.87
C LYS A 216 9.80 -3.97 10.89
N CYS A 217 9.52 -2.69 10.63
CA CYS A 217 10.28 -1.87 9.70
C CYS A 217 11.68 -1.52 10.23
N PRO A 218 12.77 -1.85 9.51
CA PRO A 218 14.13 -1.54 9.92
C PRO A 218 14.48 -0.08 9.59
N LEU A 219 13.90 0.86 10.34
CA LEU A 219 14.12 2.30 10.18
C LEU A 219 15.55 2.75 10.55
N THR A 220 16.32 1.90 11.24
CA THR A 220 17.70 2.18 11.66
C THR A 220 18.61 0.98 11.42
N LEU A 221 19.90 1.21 11.16
CA LEU A 221 20.92 0.15 11.01
C LEU A 221 20.92 -0.86 12.16
N ASN A 222 20.68 -0.43 13.40
CA ASN A 222 20.70 -1.30 14.57
C ASN A 222 19.48 -2.24 14.64
N LYS A 223 18.48 -2.05 13.75
CA LYS A 223 17.34 -2.96 13.56
C LYS A 223 17.52 -3.88 12.36
N MET A 224 18.59 -3.73 11.57
CA MET A 224 18.98 -4.64 10.48
C MET A 224 19.85 -5.80 10.98
N ASN A 225 19.49 -6.41 12.12
CA ASN A 225 20.09 -7.68 12.51
C ASN A 225 19.54 -8.79 11.61
N MET A 226 20.35 -9.81 11.33
CA MET A 226 19.97 -10.92 10.44
C MET A 226 18.83 -11.73 11.04
N SER A 227 18.65 -11.71 12.37
CA SER A 227 17.47 -12.24 13.04
C SER A 227 16.16 -11.58 12.57
N THR A 228 16.17 -10.27 12.32
CA THR A 228 15.00 -9.53 11.82
C THR A 228 14.64 -9.93 10.39
N PHE A 229 15.63 -10.36 9.59
CA PHE A 229 15.43 -10.85 8.21
C PHE A 229 15.10 -12.35 8.14
N LEU A 230 15.63 -13.16 9.06
CA LEU A 230 15.34 -14.59 9.16
C LEU A 230 13.95 -14.87 9.76
N GLU A 231 13.41 -13.93 10.55
CA GLU A 231 12.05 -14.01 11.13
C GLU A 231 10.97 -13.28 10.29
N GLY A 232 11.32 -12.55 9.23
CA GLY A 232 10.34 -11.93 8.33
C GLY A 232 10.90 -10.91 7.32
N ASP A 233 10.11 -10.62 6.28
CA ASP A 233 10.38 -9.66 5.19
C ASP A 233 10.46 -8.18 5.66
N GLY A 234 11.47 -7.84 6.47
CA GLY A 234 11.71 -6.50 7.03
C GLY A 234 11.67 -5.35 6.01
N VAL A 235 12.15 -5.58 4.79
CA VAL A 235 12.20 -4.57 3.72
C VAL A 235 10.83 -4.29 3.11
N ASP A 236 9.97 -5.29 3.02
CA ASP A 236 8.63 -5.14 2.46
C ASP A 236 7.78 -4.24 3.36
N HIS A 237 7.94 -4.35 4.68
CA HIS A 237 7.28 -3.45 5.64
C HIS A 237 7.64 -1.97 5.44
N ALA A 238 8.89 -1.66 5.08
CA ALA A 238 9.28 -0.28 4.78
C ALA A 238 8.62 0.23 3.49
N ALA A 239 8.55 -0.62 2.45
CA ALA A 239 7.87 -0.32 1.20
C ALA A 239 6.39 -0.04 1.43
N HIS A 240 5.76 -0.91 2.20
CA HIS A 240 4.36 -0.85 2.59
C HIS A 240 4.04 0.45 3.33
N LEU A 241 4.78 0.79 4.38
CA LEU A 241 4.56 2.02 5.15
C LEU A 241 4.75 3.27 4.30
N ALA A 242 5.83 3.34 3.52
CA ALA A 242 6.09 4.50 2.70
C ALA A 242 5.05 4.67 1.60
N SER A 243 4.60 3.57 1.01
CA SER A 243 3.50 3.61 0.05
C SER A 243 2.18 4.01 0.71
N ALA A 244 1.89 3.54 1.93
CA ALA A 244 0.71 3.99 2.68
C ALA A 244 0.74 5.51 2.94
N VAL A 245 1.87 6.04 3.41
CA VAL A 245 2.05 7.50 3.59
C VAL A 245 1.92 8.25 2.27
N GLY A 246 2.60 7.79 1.22
CA GLY A 246 2.52 8.43 -0.09
C GLY A 246 1.14 8.32 -0.72
N GLY A 247 0.40 7.25 -0.46
CA GLY A 247 -1.01 7.09 -0.80
C GLY A 247 -1.90 8.11 -0.09
N MET A 248 -1.68 8.36 1.20
CA MET A 248 -2.36 9.46 1.91
C MET A 248 -2.07 10.80 1.22
N ILE A 249 -0.79 11.12 0.97
CA ILE A 249 -0.40 12.37 0.28
C ILE A 249 -1.06 12.46 -1.10
N LEU A 250 -1.05 11.38 -1.87
CA LEU A 250 -1.68 11.31 -3.18
C LEU A 250 -3.18 11.58 -3.11
N ALA A 251 -3.90 10.93 -2.17
CA ALA A 251 -5.31 11.18 -1.94
C ALA A 251 -5.58 12.64 -1.56
N LEU A 252 -4.73 13.24 -0.71
CA LEU A 252 -4.84 14.66 -0.36
C LEU A 252 -4.72 15.55 -1.59
N CYS A 253 -3.71 15.31 -2.43
CA CYS A 253 -3.49 16.04 -3.67
C CYS A 253 -4.69 15.91 -4.62
N ILE A 254 -5.23 14.70 -4.79
CA ILE A 254 -6.40 14.47 -5.65
C ILE A 254 -7.64 15.19 -5.08
N MET A 255 -7.85 15.16 -3.76
CA MET A 255 -8.97 15.86 -3.12
C MET A 255 -8.86 17.39 -3.29
N ILE A 256 -7.66 17.95 -3.09
CA ILE A 256 -7.39 19.38 -3.30
C ILE A 256 -7.62 19.73 -4.77
N TRP A 257 -7.09 18.92 -5.70
CA TRP A 257 -7.25 19.11 -7.13
C TRP A 257 -8.73 19.09 -7.55
N ASP A 258 -9.51 18.13 -7.03
CA ASP A 258 -10.94 18.03 -7.30
C ASP A 258 -11.68 19.29 -6.80
N ARG A 259 -11.32 19.77 -5.61
CA ARG A 259 -11.87 21.00 -5.03
C ARG A 259 -11.52 22.23 -5.86
N VAL A 260 -10.26 22.46 -6.20
CA VAL A 260 -9.80 23.63 -6.98
C VAL A 260 -10.44 23.65 -8.35
N THR A 261 -10.42 22.54 -9.08
CA THR A 261 -11.01 22.46 -10.42
C THR A 261 -12.54 22.59 -10.40
N SER A 262 -13.21 22.14 -9.34
CA SER A 262 -14.66 22.36 -9.17
C SER A 262 -14.99 23.84 -8.95
N VAL A 263 -14.18 24.57 -8.18
CA VAL A 263 -14.34 26.02 -7.94
C VAL A 263 -14.04 26.81 -9.21
N HIS A 264 -12.98 26.45 -9.94
CA HIS A 264 -12.61 27.15 -11.18
C HIS A 264 -13.67 26.95 -12.29
N ARG A 265 -14.21 25.73 -12.44
CA ARG A 265 -15.34 25.48 -13.35
C ARG A 265 -16.61 26.25 -12.96
N ARG A 266 -16.87 26.42 -11.66
CA ARG A 266 -18.00 27.22 -11.15
C ARG A 266 -17.81 28.72 -11.44
N SER A 267 -16.60 29.24 -11.27
CA SER A 267 -16.26 30.63 -11.57
C SER A 267 -16.38 30.96 -13.06
N TRP A 268 -16.04 30.03 -13.96
CA TRP A 268 -16.10 30.26 -15.41
C TRP A 268 -17.47 30.02 -16.05
N ARG A 269 -18.36 29.23 -15.43
CA ARG A 269 -19.69 28.92 -16.01
C ARG A 269 -20.85 29.76 -15.46
N GLY A 270 -20.60 30.70 -14.55
CA GLY A 270 -21.65 31.62 -14.08
C GLY A 270 -22.87 30.94 -13.46
N ASP A 271 -22.74 29.69 -13.03
CA ASP A 271 -23.85 28.92 -12.47
C ASP A 271 -23.82 29.00 -10.95
N GLY A 272 -24.86 29.61 -10.40
CA GLY A 272 -25.18 29.61 -8.98
C GLY A 272 -25.11 28.20 -8.40
N ILE A 273 -24.91 28.14 -7.09
CA ILE A 273 -24.81 26.92 -6.29
C ILE A 273 -25.91 25.94 -6.70
N ARG A 274 -25.60 24.95 -7.54
CA ARG A 274 -26.46 23.77 -7.72
C ARG A 274 -26.36 22.96 -6.42
N LEU A 275 -27.16 23.39 -5.44
CA LEU A 275 -27.61 22.61 -4.29
C LEU A 275 -28.17 21.25 -4.73
N GLY A 276 -28.59 21.11 -6.00
CA GLY A 276 -29.13 19.90 -6.59
C GLY A 276 -28.26 18.65 -6.47
N GLU A 277 -26.94 18.68 -6.68
CA GLU A 277 -26.17 17.42 -6.70
C GLU A 277 -25.96 16.83 -5.29
N ARG A 278 -25.80 17.70 -4.28
CA ARG A 278 -25.72 17.28 -2.87
C ARG A 278 -27.09 16.92 -2.30
N TRP A 279 -28.12 17.65 -2.69
CA TRP A 279 -29.51 17.38 -2.32
C TRP A 279 -30.05 16.10 -2.98
N GLU A 280 -29.71 15.83 -4.25
CA GLU A 280 -30.03 14.58 -4.95
C GLU A 280 -29.35 13.38 -4.28
N ASP A 281 -28.10 13.53 -3.82
CA ASP A 281 -27.39 12.48 -3.10
C ASP A 281 -27.94 12.27 -1.67
N GLU A 282 -28.38 13.34 -0.99
CA GLU A 282 -29.08 13.25 0.30
C GLU A 282 -30.48 12.62 0.16
N GLN A 283 -31.26 12.99 -0.85
CA GLN A 283 -32.53 12.35 -1.18
C GLN A 283 -32.35 10.86 -1.48
N ARG A 284 -31.32 10.50 -2.26
CA ARG A 284 -31.06 9.10 -2.60
C ARG A 284 -30.63 8.27 -1.39
N ARG A 285 -29.89 8.87 -0.45
CA ARG A 285 -29.59 8.21 0.84
C ARG A 285 -30.85 8.01 1.67
N ALA A 286 -31.73 9.01 1.71
CA ALA A 286 -33.01 8.90 2.41
C ALA A 286 -33.90 7.80 1.81
N GLU A 287 -34.00 7.72 0.48
CA GLU A 287 -34.75 6.66 -0.21
C GLU A 287 -34.19 5.26 0.06
N LEU A 288 -32.87 5.09 -0.01
CA LEU A 288 -32.21 3.80 0.27
C LEU A 288 -32.41 3.37 1.73
N ASP A 289 -32.35 4.29 2.67
CA ASP A 289 -32.61 4.00 4.08
C ASP A 289 -34.09 3.67 4.32
N GLN A 290 -35.00 4.33 3.60
CA GLN A 290 -36.44 4.03 3.67
C GLN A 290 -36.74 2.63 3.13
N GLN A 291 -36.15 2.26 1.99
CA GLN A 291 -36.26 0.90 1.43
C GLN A 291 -35.66 -0.16 2.38
N ARG A 292 -34.53 0.12 3.04
CA ARG A 292 -33.96 -0.79 4.05
C ARG A 292 -34.90 -0.99 5.24
N ARG A 293 -35.55 0.08 5.71
CA ARG A 293 -36.53 0.00 6.81
C ARG A 293 -37.76 -0.79 6.41
N GLU A 294 -38.30 -0.58 5.20
CA GLU A 294 -39.43 -1.35 4.68
C GLU A 294 -39.08 -2.83 4.53
N ARG A 295 -37.91 -3.15 3.97
CA ARG A 295 -37.44 -4.53 3.83
C ARG A 295 -37.26 -5.21 5.19
N SER A 296 -36.77 -4.47 6.19
CA SER A 296 -36.65 -4.97 7.57
C SER A 296 -38.02 -5.23 8.20
N ARG A 297 -39.02 -4.37 7.95
CA ARG A 297 -40.40 -4.58 8.41
C ARG A 297 -41.05 -5.80 7.77
N LEU A 298 -40.86 -6.00 6.46
CA LEU A 298 -41.40 -7.17 5.76
C LEU A 298 -40.81 -8.48 6.28
N LEU A 299 -39.50 -8.52 6.53
CA LEU A 299 -38.84 -9.69 7.13
C LEU A 299 -39.36 -9.99 8.54
N ASN A 300 -39.61 -8.95 9.35
CA ASN A 300 -40.13 -9.11 10.70
C ASN A 300 -41.61 -9.53 10.74
N ASN A 301 -42.40 -9.15 9.73
CA ASN A 301 -43.78 -9.59 9.58
C ASN A 301 -43.89 -11.04 9.06
N GLN A 302 -42.92 -11.48 8.23
CA GLN A 302 -42.84 -12.88 7.81
C GLN A 302 -42.38 -13.80 8.96
N SER A 303 -41.44 -13.36 9.81
CA SER A 303 -41.01 -14.17 10.95
C SER A 303 -42.11 -14.33 12.01
N SER A 304 -42.94 -13.30 12.21
CA SER A 304 -44.08 -13.35 13.13
C SER A 304 -45.27 -14.15 12.58
N SER A 305 -45.49 -14.20 11.26
CA SER A 305 -46.52 -15.07 10.66
C SER A 305 -46.14 -16.57 10.71
N VAL A 306 -44.85 -16.89 10.58
CA VAL A 306 -44.34 -18.26 10.70
C VAL A 306 -44.41 -18.77 12.16
N GLY A 307 -44.16 -17.90 13.15
CA GLY A 307 -44.34 -18.23 14.57
C GLY A 307 -45.80 -18.48 14.96
N SER A 308 -46.72 -17.65 14.45
CA SER A 308 -48.17 -17.76 14.68
C SER A 308 -48.78 -19.05 14.10
N ASN A 309 -48.38 -19.45 12.90
CA ASN A 309 -48.88 -20.67 12.27
C ASN A 309 -48.36 -21.95 12.95
N ARG A 310 -47.17 -21.93 13.57
CA ARG A 310 -46.68 -23.07 14.37
C ARG A 310 -47.44 -23.25 15.69
N GLN A 311 -47.87 -22.17 16.33
CA GLN A 311 -48.71 -22.27 17.54
C GLN A 311 -50.14 -22.74 17.25
N ARG A 312 -50.69 -22.41 16.08
CA ARG A 312 -52.02 -22.93 15.66
C ARG A 312 -52.01 -24.38 15.19
N ALA A 313 -50.87 -24.92 14.78
CA ALA A 313 -50.73 -26.34 14.41
C ALA A 313 -50.44 -27.26 15.61
N ALA A 314 -50.24 -26.69 16.81
CA ALA A 314 -49.93 -27.40 18.05
C ALA A 314 -51.10 -27.42 19.07
N LEU A 315 -52.27 -26.92 18.66
CA LEU A 315 -53.57 -27.07 19.33
C LEU A 315 -54.47 -27.94 18.46
#